data_AF-A0A7Y4QL36-F1
#
_entry.id   AF-A0A7Y4QL36-F1
#
_cell.length_a   1.000
_cell.length_b   1.000
_cell.length_c   1.000
_cell.angle_alpha   90.00
_cell.angle_beta   90.00
_cell.angle_gamma   90.00
#
_symmetry.space_group_name_H-M   'P 1'
#
loop_
_entity.id
_entity.type
_entity.pdbx_description
1 polymer ?
#
loop_
_entity_poly.entity_id
_entity_poly.type
_entity_poly.pdbx_seq_one_letter_code
_entity_poly.pdbx_strand_id
1 'polypeptide(L)'
;MNAEDRNANYPEAQSGAAELRDAQVSDAARFHRLAQEESSPEQIAMLRRMTPGQRWDAAHRLYWTMRRHKAAFLQSQHPDWTEQQVTNEVRRIFSHART
;
A
#
# COMPACT_ATOMS: atom_id res chain seq x y z
N MET A 1 32.92 -39.70 -16.79
CA MET A 1 31.68 -40.50 -16.72
C MET A 1 31.19 -40.49 -15.29
N ASN A 2 30.03 -39.99 -14.92
CA ASN A 2 29.35 -38.70 -15.15
C ASN A 2 28.39 -38.55 -13.96
N ALA A 3 27.99 -37.30 -13.71
CA ALA A 3 26.96 -36.91 -12.75
C ALA A 3 25.54 -37.34 -13.21
N GLU A 4 24.54 -37.06 -12.36
CA GLU A 4 23.08 -37.21 -12.56
C GLU A 4 22.61 -38.65 -12.26
N ASP A 5 21.54 -38.93 -11.51
CA ASP A 5 20.21 -38.31 -11.45
C ASP A 5 19.43 -39.19 -10.42
N ARG A 6 18.72 -38.74 -9.38
CA ARG A 6 17.29 -38.35 -9.36
C ARG A 6 16.81 -38.33 -7.90
N ASN A 7 16.41 -37.18 -7.39
CA ASN A 7 15.02 -36.70 -7.35
C ASN A 7 14.20 -37.33 -6.19
N ALA A 8 14.39 -36.76 -4.99
CA ALA A 8 13.48 -36.95 -3.87
C ALA A 8 12.20 -36.15 -4.14
N ASN A 9 11.16 -36.89 -4.51
CA ASN A 9 9.79 -36.47 -4.61
C ASN A 9 9.30 -35.87 -3.27
N TYR A 10 9.08 -34.54 -3.22
CA TYR A 10 8.24 -33.89 -2.21
C TYR A 10 7.06 -33.23 -2.94
N PRO A 11 5.83 -33.76 -2.81
CA PRO A 11 4.64 -33.06 -3.24
C PRO A 11 4.21 -32.14 -2.09
N GLU A 12 4.35 -30.82 -2.22
CA GLU A 12 3.55 -29.82 -1.44
C GLU A 12 3.89 -28.34 -1.70
N ALA A 13 4.81 -27.99 -2.62
CA ALA A 13 5.18 -26.60 -2.86
C ALA A 13 4.21 -25.80 -3.76
N GLN A 14 2.94 -26.19 -3.89
CA GLN A 14 1.95 -25.48 -4.72
C GLN A 14 0.80 -24.83 -3.92
N SER A 15 0.64 -25.14 -2.62
CA SER A 15 -0.49 -24.64 -1.83
C SER A 15 -0.32 -23.19 -1.36
N GLY A 16 0.89 -22.74 -1.02
CA GLY A 16 1.12 -21.39 -0.48
C GLY A 16 1.14 -20.26 -1.51
N ALA A 17 1.46 -20.56 -2.78
CA ALA A 17 1.53 -19.53 -3.84
C ALA A 17 0.14 -19.10 -4.34
N ALA A 18 -0.88 -19.95 -4.18
CA ALA A 18 -2.27 -19.62 -4.53
C ALA A 18 -2.93 -18.75 -3.43
N GLU A 19 -2.71 -19.05 -2.15
CA GLU A 19 -3.22 -18.26 -1.02
C GLU A 19 -2.67 -16.83 -0.95
N LEU A 20 -1.37 -16.65 -1.23
CA LEU A 20 -0.75 -15.32 -1.27
C LEU A 20 -1.25 -14.47 -2.45
N ARG A 21 -1.61 -15.11 -3.57
CA ARG A 21 -2.20 -14.44 -4.74
C ARG A 21 -3.65 -14.03 -4.48
N ASP A 22 -4.45 -14.87 -3.82
CA ASP A 22 -5.83 -14.55 -3.44
C ASP A 22 -5.89 -13.38 -2.44
N ALA A 23 -4.95 -13.31 -1.49
CA ALA A 23 -4.83 -12.17 -0.58
C ALA A 23 -4.45 -10.86 -1.31
N GLN A 24 -3.53 -10.90 -2.28
CA GLN A 24 -3.13 -9.74 -3.09
C GLN A 24 -4.26 -9.26 -4.03
N VAL A 25 -5.05 -10.17 -4.59
CA VAL A 25 -6.22 -9.83 -5.43
C VAL A 25 -7.37 -9.26 -4.59
N SER A 26 -7.57 -9.77 -3.39
CA SER A 26 -8.50 -9.22 -2.39
C SER A 26 -8.17 -7.77 -2.03
N ASP A 27 -6.90 -7.45 -1.80
CA ASP A 27 -6.46 -6.11 -1.47
C ASP A 27 -6.62 -5.15 -2.66
N ALA A 28 -6.27 -5.56 -3.88
CA ALA A 28 -6.47 -4.74 -5.07
C ALA A 28 -7.95 -4.39 -5.30
N ALA A 29 -8.85 -5.37 -5.11
CA ALA A 29 -10.30 -5.15 -5.20
C ALA A 29 -10.83 -4.26 -4.05
N ARG A 30 -10.25 -4.36 -2.85
CA ARG A 30 -10.57 -3.50 -1.70
C ARG A 30 -10.09 -2.06 -1.90
N PHE A 31 -8.88 -1.86 -2.42
CA PHE A 31 -8.36 -0.54 -2.76
C PHE A 31 -9.13 0.10 -3.91
N HIS A 32 -9.56 -0.68 -4.90
CA HIS A 32 -10.48 -0.21 -5.94
C HIS A 32 -11.83 0.23 -5.34
N ARG A 33 -12.41 -0.52 -4.40
CA ARG A 33 -13.68 -0.15 -3.74
C ARG A 33 -13.55 1.17 -2.97
N LEU A 34 -12.48 1.35 -2.18
CA LEU A 34 -12.20 2.59 -1.46
C LEU A 34 -11.98 3.79 -2.38
N ALA A 35 -11.42 3.58 -3.58
CA ALA A 35 -11.25 4.64 -4.58
C ALA A 35 -12.58 5.06 -5.24
N GLN A 36 -13.64 4.27 -5.10
CA GLN A 36 -14.99 4.54 -5.61
C GLN A 36 -15.97 4.94 -4.49
N GLU A 37 -15.52 5.01 -3.23
CA GLU A 37 -16.35 5.46 -2.12
C GLU A 37 -16.46 6.99 -2.16
N GLU A 38 -17.60 7.49 -2.62
CA GLU A 38 -17.95 8.90 -2.47
C GLU A 38 -18.00 9.26 -0.99
N SER A 39 -17.52 10.47 -0.65
CA SER A 39 -17.65 10.97 0.72
C SER A 39 -19.12 11.04 1.10
N SER A 40 -19.46 10.50 2.28
CA SER A 40 -20.83 10.49 2.77
C SER A 40 -21.35 11.94 2.96
N PRO A 41 -22.68 12.17 2.87
CA PRO A 41 -23.25 13.48 3.15
C PRO A 41 -22.84 14.05 4.51
N GLU A 42 -22.67 13.20 5.53
CA GLU A 42 -22.22 13.56 6.87
C GLU A 42 -20.75 14.03 6.86
N GLN A 43 -19.87 13.33 6.15
CA GLN A 43 -18.47 13.72 6.00
C GLN A 43 -18.35 15.06 5.27
N ILE A 44 -19.14 15.28 4.22
CA ILE A 44 -19.20 16.56 3.50
C ILE A 44 -19.71 17.68 4.41
N ALA A 45 -20.78 17.44 5.17
CA ALA A 45 -21.33 18.42 6.10
C ALA A 45 -20.33 18.80 7.19
N MET A 46 -19.59 17.82 7.73
CA MET A 46 -18.53 18.05 8.71
C MET A 46 -17.39 18.89 8.11
N LEU A 47 -16.92 18.57 6.92
CA LEU A 47 -15.87 19.32 6.22
C LEU A 47 -16.30 20.78 5.91
N ARG A 48 -17.58 20.99 5.57
CA ARG A 48 -18.14 22.33 5.32
C ARG A 48 -18.24 23.18 6.58
N ARG A 49 -18.40 22.57 7.75
CA ARG A 49 -18.45 23.27 9.06
C ARG A 49 -17.06 23.64 9.59
N MET A 50 -15.99 23.03 9.08
CA MET A 50 -14.63 23.35 9.50
C MET A 50 -14.25 24.79 9.11
N THR A 51 -13.61 25.50 10.02
CA THR A 51 -12.90 26.75 9.68
C THR A 51 -11.73 26.45 8.74
N PRO A 52 -11.19 27.46 8.02
CA PRO A 52 -10.01 27.27 7.19
C PRO A 52 -8.82 26.67 7.95
N GLY A 53 -8.57 27.07 9.20
CA GLY A 53 -7.50 26.52 10.03
C GLY A 53 -7.73 25.04 10.40
N GLN A 54 -8.96 24.67 10.78
CA GLN A 54 -9.30 23.27 11.06
C GLN A 54 -9.16 22.39 9.81
N ARG A 55 -9.55 22.91 8.64
CA ARG A 55 -9.41 22.22 7.37
C ARG A 55 -7.93 22.03 7.02
N TRP A 56 -7.10 23.04 7.25
CA TRP A 56 -5.65 22.93 7.10
C TRP A 56 -5.06 21.85 8.01
N ASP A 57 -5.41 21.87 9.30
CA ASP A 57 -4.93 20.87 10.26
C ASP A 57 -5.33 19.45 9.87
N ALA A 58 -6.56 19.27 9.39
CA ALA A 58 -7.05 17.97 8.90
C ALA A 58 -6.26 17.51 7.67
N ALA A 59 -6.08 18.40 6.69
CA ALA A 59 -5.31 18.10 5.47
C ALA A 59 -3.84 17.78 5.79
N HIS A 60 -3.23 18.53 6.70
CA HIS A 60 -1.84 18.33 7.13
C HIS A 60 -1.65 16.99 7.84
N ARG A 61 -2.56 16.61 8.73
CA ARG A 61 -2.55 15.28 9.37
C ARG A 61 -2.71 14.17 8.34
N LEU A 62 -3.66 14.31 7.42
CA LEU A 62 -3.88 13.33 6.35
C LEU A 62 -2.63 13.16 5.50
N TYR A 63 -2.00 14.26 5.09
CA TYR A 63 -0.77 14.25 4.29
C TYR A 63 0.34 13.41 4.92
N TRP A 64 0.63 13.61 6.21
CA TRP A 64 1.67 12.86 6.90
C TRP A 64 1.29 11.40 7.17
N THR A 65 0.02 11.14 7.52
CA THR A 65 -0.49 9.78 7.71
C THR A 65 -0.36 8.95 6.44
N MET A 66 -0.74 9.51 5.28
CA MET A 66 -0.61 8.82 3.99
C MET A 66 0.84 8.52 3.63
N ARG A 67 1.77 9.43 3.91
CA ARG A 67 3.21 9.19 3.69
C ARG A 67 3.75 8.07 4.58
N ARG A 68 3.33 8.02 5.86
CA ARG A 68 3.72 6.95 6.79
C ARG A 68 3.21 5.59 6.32
N HIS A 69 1.94 5.51 5.90
CA HIS A 69 1.39 4.27 5.33
C HIS A 69 2.12 3.85 4.07
N LYS A 70 2.45 4.80 3.18
CA LYS A 70 3.21 4.48 1.97
C LYS A 70 4.63 3.98 2.27
N ALA A 71 5.29 4.56 3.27
CA ALA A 71 6.60 4.10 3.72
C ALA A 71 6.55 2.65 4.23
N ALA A 72 5.59 2.34 5.10
CA ALA A 72 5.40 0.98 5.63
C ALA A 72 5.09 -0.03 4.51
N PHE A 73 4.26 0.36 3.54
CA PHE A 73 3.99 -0.46 2.36
C PHE A 73 5.24 -0.70 1.50
N LEU A 74 6.08 0.32 1.30
CA LEU A 74 7.33 0.14 0.55
C LEU A 74 8.32 -0.75 1.28
N GLN A 75 8.40 -0.64 2.62
CA GLN A 75 9.23 -1.52 3.45
C GLN A 75 8.79 -2.99 3.34
N SER A 76 7.48 -3.25 3.32
CA SER A 76 6.98 -4.63 3.16
C SER A 76 7.27 -5.21 1.78
N GLN A 77 7.27 -4.37 0.74
CA GLN A 77 7.54 -4.79 -0.65
C GLN A 77 9.04 -4.88 -0.98
N HIS A 78 9.88 -4.11 -0.27
CA HIS A 78 11.33 -4.04 -0.48
C HIS A 78 12.09 -4.18 0.86
N PRO A 79 12.16 -5.39 1.45
CA PRO A 79 12.79 -5.60 2.75
C PRO A 79 14.31 -5.32 2.77
N ASP A 80 14.95 -5.31 1.60
CA ASP A 80 16.36 -5.04 1.39
C ASP A 80 16.69 -3.54 1.32
N TRP A 81 15.68 -2.68 1.20
CA TRP A 81 15.90 -1.24 1.12
C TRP A 81 16.25 -0.61 2.46
N THR A 82 17.23 0.28 2.41
CA THR A 82 17.54 1.19 3.52
C THR A 82 16.40 2.19 3.75
N GLU A 83 16.31 2.72 4.98
CA GLU A 83 15.33 3.76 5.32
C GLU A 83 15.44 5.00 4.41
N GLN A 84 16.65 5.34 3.97
CA GLN A 84 16.88 6.47 3.07
C GLN A 84 16.29 6.20 1.68
N GLN A 85 16.41 4.99 1.15
CA GLN A 85 15.81 4.60 -0.14
C GLN A 85 14.28 4.68 -0.06
N VAL A 86 13.68 4.15 1.01
CA VAL A 86 12.22 4.25 1.25
C VAL A 86 11.79 5.72 1.31
N THR A 87 12.51 6.55 2.08
CA THR A 87 12.19 7.97 2.25
C THR A 87 12.26 8.74 0.93
N ASN A 88 13.31 8.49 0.13
CA ASN A 88 13.48 9.10 -1.18
C ASN A 88 12.35 8.70 -2.14
N GLU A 89 11.94 7.44 -2.11
CA GLU A 89 10.88 6.95 -2.97
C GLU A 89 9.50 7.49 -2.57
N VAL A 90 9.21 7.55 -1.26
CA VAL A 90 7.99 8.22 -0.76
C VAL A 90 7.97 9.69 -1.17
N ARG A 91 9.12 10.39 -1.10
CA ARG A 91 9.22 11.76 -1.59
C ARG A 91 8.91 11.83 -3.08
N ARG A 92 9.54 10.99 -3.90
CA ARG A 92 9.33 10.93 -5.35
C ARG A 92 7.87 10.70 -5.71
N ILE A 93 7.21 9.71 -5.12
CA ILE A 93 5.82 9.34 -5.41
C ILE A 93 4.87 10.52 -5.18
N PHE A 94 4.96 11.15 -4.01
CA PHE A 94 4.05 12.26 -3.66
C PHE A 94 4.44 13.61 -4.32
N SER A 95 5.66 13.76 -4.83
CA SER A 95 6.04 14.92 -5.65
C SER A 95 5.54 14.82 -7.09
N HIS A 96 5.27 13.61 -7.58
CA HIS A 96 4.80 13.35 -8.95
C HIS A 96 3.36 12.84 -9.01
N ALA A 97 2.66 12.81 -7.87
CA ALA A 97 1.24 12.52 -7.83
C ALA A 97 0.48 13.64 -8.55
N ARG A 98 0.07 13.39 -9.79
CA ARG A 98 -0.81 14.29 -10.53
C ARG A 98 -2.26 14.07 -10.08
N THR A 99 -3.02 15.16 -10.09
CA THR A 99 -4.46 15.19 -9.82
C THR A 99 -5.24 14.79 -11.06
#